data_AF-A0A653ATW3-F1
#
_entry.id   AF-A0A653ATW3-F1
#
_cell.length_a   1.000
_cell.length_b   1.000
_cell.length_c   1.000
_cell.angle_alpha   90.00
_cell.angle_beta   90.00
_cell.angle_gamma   90.00
#
_symmetry.space_group_name_H-M   'P 1'
#
loop_
_entity.id
_entity.type
_entity.pdbx_description
1 polymer ?
#
loop_
_entity_poly.entity_id
_entity_poly.type
_entity_poly.pdbx_seq_one_letter_code
_entity_poly.pdbx_strand_id
1 'polypeptide(L)'
;MPEFCNLYENPSDISFVDSKDMQYKLSDLKDNIVIIMFWNNADGTTNYKLDDIRKFEDVLSKYDDVKFILVDRTDEEILRESNIAFSLAFDKVSNAYYKFQIDTIPSTLIINKDGTLIKHIKGIINDNNELEALIGYGRDGGYKATENFVRNKLTNASGGIKTTLLNDNQDNIKETILSESQGIMLEYAELTNDAELFKTTLDYINKYMKNDELVSWRVQNNNASRVNAAIDDLRIYGALKEGFDKFGKNNRELRKYRKAIYKYNVEEGNLVDSYDFEYNQKAERLTLCYADFEVLKELSESDRRFKKVYKNSFDIVKNGYISDEFPLYYSWYNYKTKKYEKDDLNTAEAMVTLLHLAEKGELKQSTISWLKNAIKKDGILGKYTVDGNVVNGYEYESTAVYSIVALIGNELNDRELIDLAVNKMEKMRINNVASEFNGAFGNPDGSGIYSFDQCMALLTYGSLEKRAEN
;
A
#
# COMPACT_ATOMS: atom_id res chain seq x y z
N MET A 1 -8.76 4.99 13.30
CA MET A 1 -7.83 5.15 14.43
C MET A 1 -8.54 5.76 15.62
N PRO A 2 -8.09 5.47 16.85
CA PRO A 2 -8.37 6.31 18.01
C PRO A 2 -7.85 7.73 17.74
N GLU A 3 -8.60 8.77 18.11
CA GLU A 3 -8.39 10.18 17.66
C GLU A 3 -6.99 10.74 17.96
N PHE A 4 -6.36 10.27 19.05
CA PHE A 4 -5.04 10.75 19.49
C PHE A 4 -3.91 9.75 19.23
N CYS A 5 -4.13 8.80 18.33
CA CYS A 5 -3.16 7.82 17.90
C CYS A 5 -3.00 7.88 16.38
N ASN A 6 -1.76 7.90 15.89
CA ASN A 6 -1.46 7.77 14.47
C ASN A 6 -0.65 6.49 14.25
N LEU A 7 -0.86 5.82 13.12
CA LEU A 7 0.00 4.72 12.70
C LEU A 7 1.40 5.25 12.38
N TYR A 8 2.42 4.43 12.62
CA TYR A 8 3.83 4.75 12.40
C TYR A 8 4.33 5.92 13.25
N GLU A 9 3.70 6.14 14.42
CA GLU A 9 4.15 7.09 15.43
C GLU A 9 4.11 6.47 16.84
N ASN A 10 4.89 7.01 17.77
CA ASN A 10 4.80 6.64 19.18
C ASN A 10 3.48 7.16 19.76
N PRO A 11 2.62 6.30 20.33
CA PRO A 11 1.41 6.75 21.00
C PRO A 11 1.76 7.52 22.29
N SER A 12 0.77 8.23 22.83
CA SER A 12 0.94 8.92 24.12
C SER A 12 1.36 7.95 25.22
N ASP A 13 2.33 8.35 26.05
CA ASP A 13 2.74 7.56 27.22
C ASP A 13 1.62 7.57 28.27
N ILE A 14 0.92 6.44 28.37
CA ILE A 14 -0.17 6.23 29.32
C ILE A 14 0.26 5.30 30.44
N SER A 15 -0.39 5.45 31.60
CA SER A 15 -0.18 4.56 32.73
C SER A 15 -1.35 3.61 32.89
N PHE A 16 -1.01 2.37 33.22
CA PHE A 16 -1.93 1.30 33.57
C PHE A 16 -1.74 0.92 35.04
N VAL A 17 -2.76 0.29 35.62
CA VAL A 17 -2.70 -0.32 36.94
C VAL A 17 -2.92 -1.82 36.78
N ASP A 18 -2.00 -2.63 37.27
CA ASP A 18 -2.09 -4.10 37.14
C ASP A 18 -3.01 -4.74 38.21
N SER A 19 -3.11 -6.06 38.19
CA SER A 19 -3.85 -6.85 39.18
C SER A 19 -3.24 -6.88 40.58
N LYS A 20 -2.11 -6.21 40.82
CA LYS A 20 -1.50 -6.00 42.14
C LYS A 20 -1.57 -4.54 42.58
N ASP A 21 -2.35 -3.72 41.88
CA ASP A 21 -2.45 -2.27 42.07
C ASP A 21 -1.11 -1.54 41.88
N MET A 22 -0.19 -2.13 41.11
CA MET A 22 1.06 -1.52 40.71
C MET A 22 0.85 -0.72 39.42
N GLN A 23 1.30 0.54 39.45
CA GLN A 23 1.28 1.39 38.27
C GLN A 23 2.50 1.15 37.40
N TYR A 24 2.29 1.04 36.09
CA TYR A 24 3.36 1.01 35.09
C TYR A 24 2.96 1.84 33.88
N LYS A 25 3.94 2.26 33.08
CA LYS A 25 3.73 3.06 31.87
C LYS A 25 3.86 2.21 30.61
N LEU A 26 3.23 2.67 29.53
CA LEU A 26 3.42 2.08 28.21
C LEU A 26 4.90 2.15 27.78
N SER A 27 5.60 3.24 28.11
CA SER A 27 7.04 3.36 27.84
C SER A 27 7.90 2.31 28.55
N ASP A 28 7.43 1.74 29.66
CA ASP A 28 8.17 0.73 30.43
C ASP A 28 8.20 -0.63 29.72
N LEU A 29 7.39 -0.78 28.65
CA LEU A 29 7.25 -2.01 27.89
C LEU A 29 8.04 -2.02 26.59
N LYS A 30 8.87 -0.99 26.34
CA LYS A 30 9.83 -1.01 25.22
C LYS A 30 10.67 -2.28 25.23
N ASP A 31 11.23 -2.61 24.06
CA ASP A 31 11.91 -3.86 23.75
C ASP A 31 10.98 -5.10 23.67
N ASN A 32 9.68 -4.92 23.94
CA ASN A 32 8.65 -5.95 23.75
C ASN A 32 7.66 -5.55 22.65
N ILE A 33 7.03 -6.56 22.04
CA ILE A 33 5.84 -6.35 21.22
C ILE A 33 4.66 -6.19 22.17
N VAL A 34 3.97 -5.05 22.12
CA VAL A 34 2.85 -4.79 23.02
C VAL A 34 1.54 -4.89 22.26
N ILE A 35 0.65 -5.77 22.72
CA ILE A 35 -0.70 -5.95 22.19
C ILE A 35 -1.68 -5.47 23.26
N ILE A 36 -2.34 -4.34 23.00
CA ILE A 36 -3.30 -3.75 23.93
C ILE A 36 -4.70 -4.00 23.41
N MET A 37 -5.47 -4.83 24.11
CA MET A 37 -6.86 -5.12 23.76
C MET A 37 -7.78 -4.40 24.75
N PHE A 38 -8.53 -3.42 24.25
CA PHE A 38 -9.63 -2.78 24.97
C PHE A 38 -10.87 -3.67 24.90
N TRP A 39 -11.39 -4.08 26.05
CA TRP A 39 -12.47 -5.04 26.19
C TRP A 39 -13.41 -4.65 27.36
N ASN A 40 -14.65 -5.13 27.30
CA ASN A 40 -15.66 -4.92 28.34
C ASN A 40 -16.70 -6.05 28.28
N ASN A 41 -17.04 -6.68 29.42
CA ASN A 41 -18.07 -7.73 29.50
C ASN A 41 -19.49 -7.15 29.51
N ALA A 42 -19.66 -5.96 30.11
CA ALA A 42 -20.95 -5.36 30.44
C ALA A 42 -21.69 -4.74 29.23
N ASP A 43 -21.04 -4.57 28.08
CA ASP A 43 -21.63 -3.86 26.94
C ASP A 43 -22.72 -4.65 26.19
N GLY A 44 -22.95 -5.93 26.51
CA GLY A 44 -24.08 -6.75 26.02
C GLY A 44 -24.18 -6.92 24.49
N THR A 45 -23.30 -6.27 23.74
CA THR A 45 -23.30 -6.14 22.27
C THR A 45 -22.12 -6.85 21.62
N THR A 46 -21.06 -7.14 22.40
CA THR A 46 -19.91 -7.93 21.97
C THR A 46 -20.11 -9.38 22.38
N ASN A 47 -20.37 -10.27 21.42
CA ASN A 47 -20.33 -11.73 21.65
C ASN A 47 -18.92 -12.27 21.97
N TYR A 48 -17.95 -11.40 22.29
CA TYR A 48 -16.55 -11.74 22.53
C TYR A 48 -16.33 -11.96 24.02
N LYS A 49 -16.43 -13.21 24.45
CA LYS A 49 -16.37 -13.60 25.86
C LYS A 49 -14.92 -13.73 26.32
N LEU A 50 -14.72 -13.68 27.62
CA LEU A 50 -13.40 -13.90 28.19
C LEU A 50 -12.78 -15.25 27.77
N ASP A 51 -13.60 -16.30 27.61
CA ASP A 51 -13.14 -17.61 27.13
C ASP A 51 -12.59 -17.55 25.69
N ASP A 52 -13.10 -16.65 24.86
CA ASP A 52 -12.57 -16.42 23.51
C ASP A 52 -11.19 -15.75 23.54
N ILE A 53 -10.82 -15.10 24.64
CA ILE A 53 -9.51 -14.47 24.84
C ILE A 53 -8.55 -15.46 25.52
N ARG A 54 -9.04 -16.28 26.47
CA ARG A 54 -8.23 -17.32 27.15
C ARG A 54 -7.57 -18.30 26.19
N LYS A 55 -8.18 -18.58 25.04
CA LYS A 55 -7.58 -19.46 24.01
C LYS A 55 -6.22 -18.96 23.51
N PHE A 56 -5.91 -17.67 23.68
CA PHE A 56 -4.64 -17.07 23.30
C PHE A 56 -3.49 -17.40 24.25
N GLU A 57 -3.75 -17.90 25.46
CA GLU A 57 -2.71 -18.27 26.42
C GLU A 57 -1.69 -19.25 25.83
N ASP A 58 -2.16 -20.24 25.06
CA ASP A 58 -1.31 -21.22 24.38
C ASP A 58 -0.38 -20.58 23.36
N VAL A 59 -0.84 -19.55 22.64
CA VAL A 59 -0.01 -18.82 21.67
C VAL A 59 0.97 -17.93 22.41
N LEU A 60 0.47 -17.10 23.34
CA LEU A 60 1.26 -16.12 24.08
C LEU A 60 2.38 -16.76 24.91
N SER A 61 2.16 -17.97 25.45
CA SER A 61 3.19 -18.71 26.21
C SER A 61 4.43 -19.10 25.39
N LYS A 62 4.36 -19.02 24.04
CA LYS A 62 5.48 -19.29 23.13
C LYS A 62 6.37 -18.06 22.90
N TYR A 63 5.94 -16.87 23.36
CA TYR A 63 6.58 -15.60 23.03
C TYR A 63 6.91 -14.79 24.30
N ASP A 64 8.15 -14.90 24.79
CA ASP A 64 8.61 -14.18 25.98
C ASP A 64 8.68 -12.65 25.79
N ASP A 65 8.87 -12.22 24.54
CA ASP A 65 8.99 -10.83 24.11
C ASP A 65 7.66 -10.18 23.72
N VAL A 66 6.53 -10.86 23.95
CA VAL A 66 5.19 -10.32 23.73
C VAL A 66 4.55 -9.97 25.07
N LYS A 67 3.99 -8.77 25.16
CA LYS A 67 3.19 -8.28 26.29
C LYS A 67 1.77 -8.06 25.80
N PHE A 68 0.91 -9.03 26.07
CA PHE A 68 -0.53 -8.89 25.86
C PHE A 68 -1.18 -8.27 27.09
N ILE A 69 -1.85 -7.15 26.89
CA ILE A 69 -2.53 -6.36 27.93
C ILE A 69 -4.01 -6.32 27.60
N LEU A 70 -4.80 -6.99 28.44
CA LEU A 70 -6.25 -6.82 28.41
C LEU A 70 -6.61 -5.61 29.27
N VAL A 71 -7.12 -4.56 28.63
CA VAL A 71 -7.57 -3.33 29.28
C VAL A 71 -9.08 -3.39 29.44
N ASP A 72 -9.51 -3.43 30.70
CA ASP A 72 -10.92 -3.46 31.07
C ASP A 72 -11.33 -2.21 31.87
N ARG A 73 -12.60 -1.82 31.74
CA ARG A 73 -13.18 -0.62 32.36
C ARG A 73 -14.08 -0.92 33.56
N THR A 74 -14.76 -2.07 33.62
CA THR A 74 -15.93 -2.27 34.50
C THR A 74 -16.01 -3.60 35.24
N ASP A 75 -15.24 -4.61 34.83
CA ASP A 75 -15.35 -6.02 35.28
C ASP A 75 -14.11 -6.48 36.07
N GLU A 76 -13.49 -5.57 36.82
CA GLU A 76 -12.24 -5.80 37.56
C GLU A 76 -12.30 -7.03 38.50
N GLU A 77 -13.40 -7.20 39.23
CA GLU A 77 -13.57 -8.31 40.18
C GLU A 77 -13.56 -9.67 39.46
N ILE A 78 -14.31 -9.79 38.35
CA ILE A 78 -14.39 -11.00 37.53
C ILE A 78 -13.01 -11.34 36.97
N LEU A 79 -12.29 -10.34 36.43
CA LEU A 79 -10.98 -10.56 35.84
C LEU A 79 -9.91 -10.93 36.88
N ARG A 80 -9.98 -10.39 38.09
CA ARG A 80 -9.07 -10.79 39.18
C ARG A 80 -9.28 -12.25 39.62
N GLU A 81 -10.52 -12.72 39.63
CA GLU A 81 -10.85 -14.11 39.97
C GLU A 81 -10.56 -15.11 38.84
N SER A 82 -10.42 -14.60 37.61
CA SER A 82 -10.35 -15.43 36.40
C SER A 82 -9.02 -16.19 36.21
N ASN A 83 -7.95 -15.84 36.95
CA ASN A 83 -6.61 -16.45 36.86
C ASN A 83 -6.04 -16.54 35.43
N ILE A 84 -6.17 -15.47 34.66
CA ILE A 84 -5.61 -15.37 33.30
C ILE A 84 -4.08 -15.34 33.33
N ALA A 85 -3.44 -16.01 32.37
CA ALA A 85 -1.98 -16.15 32.32
C ALA A 85 -1.21 -14.93 31.76
N PHE A 86 -1.88 -14.04 31.02
CA PHE A 86 -1.29 -12.81 30.46
C PHE A 86 -1.61 -11.56 31.30
N SER A 87 -1.01 -10.42 30.93
CA SER A 87 -1.08 -9.20 31.76
C SER A 87 -2.48 -8.57 31.71
N LEU A 88 -2.98 -8.20 32.88
CA LEU A 88 -4.24 -7.48 33.06
C LEU A 88 -3.94 -6.03 33.43
N ALA A 89 -4.61 -5.09 32.76
CA ALA A 89 -4.59 -3.69 33.11
C ALA A 89 -6.01 -3.19 33.39
N PHE A 90 -6.19 -2.50 34.50
CA PHE A 90 -7.45 -1.89 34.88
C PHE A 90 -7.38 -0.39 34.64
N ASP A 91 -8.23 0.13 33.75
CA ASP A 91 -8.31 1.56 33.48
C ASP A 91 -9.30 2.25 34.43
N LYS A 92 -9.00 2.21 35.73
CA LYS A 92 -9.90 2.63 36.84
C LYS A 92 -10.39 4.07 36.76
N VAL A 93 -9.69 4.93 36.00
CA VAL A 93 -10.04 6.34 35.76
C VAL A 93 -10.31 6.64 34.27
N SER A 94 -10.46 5.59 33.45
CA SER A 94 -10.66 5.68 32.00
C SER A 94 -9.58 6.52 31.28
N ASN A 95 -8.37 6.60 31.84
CA ASN A 95 -7.26 7.38 31.33
C ASN A 95 -6.79 6.86 29.98
N ALA A 96 -6.72 5.54 29.77
CA ALA A 96 -6.34 4.95 28.49
C ALA A 96 -7.47 5.07 27.45
N TYR A 97 -8.71 4.76 27.84
CA TYR A 97 -9.89 4.90 26.97
C TYR A 97 -10.09 6.36 26.49
N TYR A 98 -10.00 7.33 27.41
CA TYR A 98 -10.16 8.75 27.07
C TYR A 98 -8.93 9.33 26.35
N LYS A 99 -7.70 8.96 26.74
CA LYS A 99 -6.51 9.49 26.07
C LYS A 99 -6.32 8.96 24.67
N PHE A 100 -6.71 7.72 24.40
CA PHE A 100 -6.69 7.22 23.02
C PHE A 100 -7.97 7.56 22.26
N GLN A 101 -9.09 7.87 22.94
CA GLN A 101 -10.42 8.02 22.32
C GLN A 101 -10.85 6.72 21.63
N ILE A 102 -10.84 5.63 22.40
CA ILE A 102 -11.34 4.32 21.93
C ILE A 102 -12.87 4.41 21.80
N ASP A 103 -13.35 4.37 20.56
CA ASP A 103 -14.77 4.55 20.19
C ASP A 103 -15.51 3.23 19.93
N THR A 104 -14.77 2.12 19.87
CA THR A 104 -15.26 0.79 19.49
C THR A 104 -14.63 -0.24 20.42
N ILE A 105 -15.42 -1.20 20.89
CA ILE A 105 -14.96 -2.32 21.71
C ILE A 105 -15.50 -3.63 21.08
N PRO A 106 -14.68 -4.70 20.95
CA PRO A 106 -13.26 -4.72 21.25
C PRO A 106 -12.44 -3.91 20.24
N SER A 107 -11.31 -3.39 20.69
CA SER A 107 -10.34 -2.68 19.87
C SER A 107 -8.93 -3.07 20.28
N THR A 108 -8.09 -3.42 19.32
CA THR A 108 -6.71 -3.87 19.58
C THR A 108 -5.69 -2.94 18.94
N LEU A 109 -4.68 -2.54 19.71
CA LEU A 109 -3.51 -1.81 19.24
C LEU A 109 -2.30 -2.74 19.26
N ILE A 110 -1.46 -2.67 18.22
CA ILE A 110 -0.19 -3.39 18.15
C ILE A 110 0.94 -2.39 18.05
N ILE A 111 1.84 -2.46 19.03
CA ILE A 111 3.00 -1.61 19.16
C ILE A 111 4.24 -2.50 19.05
N ASN A 112 5.18 -2.09 18.20
CA ASN A 112 6.42 -2.84 17.98
C ASN A 112 7.42 -2.59 19.14
N LYS A 113 8.61 -3.19 19.04
CA LYS A 113 9.63 -3.12 20.10
C LYS A 113 10.20 -1.72 20.36
N ASP A 114 10.18 -0.82 19.37
CA ASP A 114 10.70 0.55 19.54
C ASP A 114 9.69 1.50 20.22
N GLY A 115 8.42 1.09 20.28
CA GLY A 115 7.30 1.84 20.84
C GLY A 115 6.33 2.41 19.80
N THR A 116 6.55 2.15 18.52
CA THR A 116 5.72 2.65 17.42
C THR A 116 4.41 1.87 17.30
N LEU A 117 3.30 2.59 17.22
CA LEU A 117 1.99 2.01 16.92
C LEU A 117 1.91 1.66 15.44
N ILE A 118 1.89 0.36 15.12
CA ILE A 118 1.92 -0.10 13.72
C ILE A 118 0.60 -0.69 13.24
N LYS A 119 -0.34 -1.01 14.15
CA LYS A 119 -1.66 -1.53 13.75
C LYS A 119 -2.77 -1.14 14.72
N HIS A 120 -3.95 -0.87 14.16
CA HIS A 120 -5.22 -0.78 14.87
C HIS A 120 -6.22 -1.76 14.28
N ILE A 121 -6.87 -2.54 15.13
CA ILE A 121 -7.93 -3.46 14.76
C ILE A 121 -9.20 -3.02 15.49
N LYS A 122 -10.23 -2.65 14.74
CA LYS A 122 -11.59 -2.48 15.27
C LYS A 122 -12.30 -3.82 15.18
N GLY A 123 -12.72 -4.39 16.31
CA GLY A 123 -13.37 -5.69 16.39
C GLY A 123 -12.51 -6.77 17.05
N ILE A 124 -12.92 -8.01 16.83
CA ILE A 124 -12.35 -9.19 17.50
C ILE A 124 -11.13 -9.74 16.77
N ILE A 125 -10.24 -10.40 17.51
CA ILE A 125 -9.27 -11.35 16.95
C ILE A 125 -9.94 -12.72 16.96
N ASN A 126 -10.07 -13.34 15.79
CA ASN A 126 -10.92 -14.50 15.57
C ASN A 126 -10.35 -15.77 16.17
N ASP A 127 -9.05 -16.03 15.98
CA ASP A 127 -8.41 -17.28 16.42
C ASP A 127 -6.91 -17.13 16.71
N ASN A 128 -6.31 -18.23 17.15
CA ASN A 128 -4.89 -18.32 17.51
C ASN A 128 -3.96 -18.06 16.31
N ASN A 129 -4.37 -18.44 15.11
CA ASN A 129 -3.55 -18.24 13.91
C ASN A 129 -3.54 -16.76 13.49
N GLU A 130 -4.66 -16.07 13.66
CA GLU A 130 -4.72 -14.61 13.46
C GLU A 130 -3.86 -13.90 14.50
N LEU A 131 -3.98 -14.22 15.79
CA LEU A 131 -3.12 -13.61 16.81
C LEU A 131 -1.64 -13.84 16.52
N GLU A 132 -1.25 -15.05 16.14
CA GLU A 132 0.15 -15.36 15.82
C GLU A 132 0.65 -14.59 14.60
N ALA A 133 -0.20 -14.38 13.57
CA ALA A 133 0.12 -13.53 12.43
C ALA A 133 0.30 -12.05 12.86
N LEU A 134 -0.51 -11.58 13.81
CA LEU A 134 -0.44 -10.23 14.37
C LEU A 134 0.79 -10.03 15.27
N ILE A 135 1.23 -11.06 16.00
CA ILE A 135 2.51 -11.05 16.71
C ILE A 135 3.66 -10.91 15.71
N GLY A 136 3.62 -11.68 14.61
CA GLY A 136 4.59 -11.53 13.51
C GLY A 136 4.59 -10.12 12.92
N TYR A 137 3.42 -9.52 12.72
CA TYR A 137 3.28 -8.12 12.30
C TYR A 137 3.95 -7.15 13.31
N GLY A 138 3.70 -7.36 14.60
CA GLY A 138 4.33 -6.66 15.73
C GLY A 138 5.85 -6.71 15.71
N ARG A 139 6.40 -7.88 15.36
CA ARG A 139 7.84 -8.17 15.40
C ARG A 139 8.58 -7.67 14.17
N ASP A 140 8.03 -7.98 13.01
CA ASP A 140 8.74 -7.93 11.73
C ASP A 140 8.16 -6.85 10.79
N GLY A 141 7.14 -6.09 11.24
CA GLY A 141 6.45 -5.08 10.43
C GLY A 141 5.38 -5.66 9.50
N GLY A 142 4.59 -4.75 8.91
CA GLY A 142 3.50 -5.13 8.01
C GLY A 142 3.98 -5.74 6.69
N TYR A 143 5.14 -5.30 6.21
CA TYR A 143 5.72 -5.75 4.96
C TYR A 143 6.13 -7.23 4.98
N LYS A 144 6.65 -7.76 6.09
CA LYS A 144 7.41 -9.01 6.06
C LYS A 144 6.62 -10.21 5.55
N ALA A 145 5.40 -10.41 6.05
CA ALA A 145 4.57 -11.53 5.59
C ALA A 145 4.11 -11.34 4.15
N THR A 146 3.76 -10.11 3.75
CA THR A 146 3.40 -9.77 2.36
C THR A 146 4.58 -9.98 1.42
N GLU A 147 5.79 -9.60 1.83
CA GLU A 147 7.01 -9.78 1.05
C GLU A 147 7.33 -11.27 0.88
N ASN A 148 7.26 -12.04 1.97
CA ASN A 148 7.40 -13.49 1.92
C ASN A 148 6.38 -14.12 0.96
N PHE A 149 5.12 -13.66 1.00
CA PHE A 149 4.10 -14.11 0.07
C PHE A 149 4.46 -13.79 -1.38
N VAL A 150 4.83 -12.53 -1.69
CA VAL A 150 5.21 -12.11 -3.04
C VAL A 150 6.40 -12.91 -3.57
N ARG A 151 7.45 -13.08 -2.75
CA ARG A 151 8.66 -13.82 -3.14
C ARG A 151 8.41 -15.30 -3.34
N ASN A 152 7.63 -15.93 -2.46
CA ASN A 152 7.47 -17.38 -2.47
C ASN A 152 6.31 -17.88 -3.33
N LYS A 153 5.29 -17.05 -3.55
CA LYS A 153 4.04 -17.46 -4.23
C LYS A 153 3.79 -16.72 -5.54
N LEU A 154 4.13 -15.43 -5.63
CA LEU A 154 3.92 -14.63 -6.85
C LEU A 154 5.16 -14.51 -7.74
N THR A 155 6.36 -14.70 -7.22
CA THR A 155 7.59 -14.61 -8.04
C THR A 155 7.92 -15.96 -8.64
N ASN A 156 8.11 -16.02 -9.96
CA ASN A 156 8.57 -17.23 -10.65
C ASN A 156 10.08 -17.42 -10.49
N ALA A 157 10.60 -18.59 -10.87
CA ALA A 157 12.01 -18.94 -10.71
C ALA A 157 13.00 -18.02 -11.46
N SER A 158 12.52 -17.18 -12.38
CA SER A 158 13.34 -16.21 -13.11
C SER A 158 13.29 -14.79 -12.54
N GLY A 159 12.52 -14.55 -11.47
CA GLY A 159 12.33 -13.21 -10.87
C GLY A 159 11.10 -12.45 -11.35
N GLY A 160 10.28 -13.06 -12.21
CA GLY A 160 9.07 -12.45 -12.77
C GLY A 160 7.89 -12.56 -11.81
N ILE A 161 7.22 -11.44 -11.55
CA ILE A 161 6.07 -11.37 -10.64
C ILE A 161 4.80 -11.64 -11.43
N LYS A 162 4.17 -12.78 -11.15
CA LYS A 162 2.94 -13.24 -11.80
C LYS A 162 1.78 -12.33 -11.41
N THR A 163 0.96 -11.94 -12.39
CA THR A 163 -0.18 -11.03 -12.20
C THR A 163 -1.22 -11.62 -11.23
N THR A 164 -1.41 -12.93 -11.26
CA THR A 164 -2.31 -13.68 -10.38
C THR A 164 -1.66 -14.98 -9.95
N LEU A 165 -2.19 -15.62 -8.91
CA LEU A 165 -1.92 -17.02 -8.65
C LEU A 165 -2.49 -17.87 -9.79
N LEU A 166 -1.73 -18.87 -10.24
CA LEU A 166 -2.24 -19.93 -11.11
C LEU A 166 -2.73 -21.03 -10.18
N ASN A 167 -4.02 -21.33 -10.18
CA ASN A 167 -4.56 -22.48 -9.46
C ASN A 167 -4.45 -23.72 -10.36
N ASP A 168 -4.12 -24.88 -9.79
CA ASP A 168 -3.95 -26.16 -10.50
C ASP A 168 -5.18 -26.58 -11.34
N ASN A 169 -6.35 -25.97 -11.11
CA ASN A 169 -7.59 -26.22 -11.84
C ASN A 169 -7.85 -25.25 -13.01
N GLN A 170 -6.88 -24.39 -13.36
CA GLN A 170 -7.04 -23.35 -14.39
C GLN A 170 -6.04 -23.53 -15.54
N ASP A 171 -6.10 -24.68 -16.23
CA ASP A 171 -5.28 -25.04 -17.40
C ASP A 171 -5.27 -24.00 -18.54
N ASN A 172 -6.20 -23.03 -18.54
CA ASN A 172 -6.32 -21.99 -19.57
C ASN A 172 -5.76 -20.61 -19.18
N ILE A 173 -5.35 -20.37 -17.93
CA ILE A 173 -4.75 -19.09 -17.55
C ILE A 173 -3.24 -19.15 -17.79
N LYS A 174 -2.80 -18.31 -18.73
CA LYS A 174 -1.38 -18.18 -19.05
C LYS A 174 -0.69 -17.27 -18.05
N GLU A 175 0.46 -17.70 -17.55
CA GLU A 175 1.33 -16.86 -16.74
C GLU A 175 1.57 -15.53 -17.45
N THR A 176 1.19 -14.44 -16.79
CA THR A 176 1.29 -13.08 -17.30
C THR A 176 2.07 -12.26 -16.30
N ILE A 177 3.09 -11.55 -16.78
CA ILE A 177 3.97 -10.71 -15.97
C ILE A 177 3.98 -9.33 -16.61
N LEU A 178 3.77 -8.30 -15.80
CA LEU A 178 3.66 -6.91 -16.24
C LEU A 178 4.90 -6.13 -15.82
N SER A 179 5.35 -5.20 -16.67
CA SER A 179 6.41 -4.26 -16.30
C SER A 179 6.01 -3.36 -15.14
N GLU A 180 4.72 -3.10 -14.96
CA GLU A 180 4.16 -2.40 -13.81
C GLU A 180 4.61 -3.01 -12.48
N SER A 181 4.33 -4.30 -12.25
CA SER A 181 4.72 -4.97 -11.01
C SER A 181 6.24 -5.08 -10.86
N GLN A 182 6.98 -5.24 -11.96
CA GLN A 182 8.45 -5.25 -11.92
C GLN A 182 9.02 -3.88 -11.53
N GLY A 183 8.47 -2.79 -12.09
CA GLY A 183 8.86 -1.43 -11.76
C GLY A 183 8.63 -1.12 -10.29
N ILE A 184 7.44 -1.45 -9.75
CA ILE A 184 7.12 -1.24 -8.33
C ILE A 184 8.07 -2.03 -7.42
N MET A 185 8.45 -3.26 -7.80
CA MET A 185 9.40 -4.03 -7.00
C MET A 185 10.84 -3.52 -7.08
N LEU A 186 11.25 -2.83 -8.17
CA LEU A 186 12.53 -2.10 -8.17
C LEU A 186 12.49 -0.92 -7.18
N GLU A 187 11.39 -0.17 -7.13
CA GLU A 187 11.21 0.93 -6.17
C GLU A 187 11.21 0.40 -4.74
N TYR A 188 10.46 -0.66 -4.46
CA TYR A 188 10.45 -1.29 -3.14
C TYR A 188 11.84 -1.79 -2.73
N ALA A 189 12.60 -2.41 -3.64
CA ALA A 189 13.97 -2.86 -3.38
C ALA A 189 14.93 -1.70 -3.08
N GLU A 190 14.79 -0.59 -3.79
CA GLU A 190 15.55 0.64 -3.54
C GLU A 190 15.24 1.21 -2.14
N LEU A 191 13.97 1.26 -1.80
CA LEU A 191 13.44 1.84 -0.57
C LEU A 191 13.89 1.04 0.66
N THR A 192 13.87 -0.28 0.55
CA THR A 192 14.25 -1.22 1.62
C THR A 192 15.71 -1.65 1.59
N ASN A 193 16.52 -1.06 0.70
CA ASN A 193 17.94 -1.37 0.52
C ASN A 193 18.23 -2.86 0.20
N ASP A 194 17.33 -3.53 -0.54
CA ASP A 194 17.46 -4.92 -0.95
C ASP A 194 18.11 -5.05 -2.34
N ALA A 195 19.43 -5.20 -2.33
CA ALA A 195 20.22 -5.36 -3.56
C ALA A 195 19.92 -6.67 -4.32
N GLU A 196 19.52 -7.75 -3.63
CA GLU A 196 19.25 -9.04 -4.27
C GLU A 196 17.93 -9.00 -5.04
N LEU A 197 16.88 -8.43 -4.43
CA LEU A 197 15.62 -8.19 -5.09
C LEU A 197 15.82 -7.26 -6.30
N PHE A 198 16.49 -6.12 -6.11
CA PHE A 198 16.73 -5.16 -7.18
C PHE A 198 17.42 -5.83 -8.37
N LYS A 199 18.48 -6.59 -8.12
CA LYS A 199 19.22 -7.31 -9.16
C LYS A 199 18.35 -8.35 -9.86
N THR A 200 17.60 -9.16 -9.11
CA THR A 200 16.80 -10.25 -9.67
C THR A 200 15.65 -9.71 -10.55
N THR A 201 14.97 -8.66 -10.09
CA THR A 201 13.93 -7.96 -10.85
C THR A 201 14.51 -7.31 -12.12
N LEU A 202 15.67 -6.65 -12.02
CA LEU A 202 16.33 -6.05 -13.18
C LEU A 202 16.81 -7.10 -14.20
N ASP A 203 17.35 -8.23 -13.74
CA ASP A 203 17.75 -9.34 -14.59
C ASP A 203 16.54 -9.91 -15.35
N TYR A 204 15.37 -10.02 -14.71
CA TYR A 204 14.13 -10.43 -15.38
C TYR A 204 13.73 -9.43 -16.47
N ILE A 205 13.65 -8.13 -16.14
CA ILE A 205 13.30 -7.06 -17.10
C ILE A 205 14.24 -7.13 -18.32
N ASN A 206 15.55 -7.19 -18.08
CA ASN A 206 16.55 -7.18 -19.15
C ASN A 206 16.49 -8.43 -20.02
N LYS A 207 16.21 -9.60 -19.43
CA LYS A 207 16.21 -10.88 -20.16
C LYS A 207 14.90 -11.17 -20.89
N TYR A 208 13.76 -10.79 -20.31
CA TYR A 208 12.45 -11.23 -20.80
C TYR A 208 11.55 -10.09 -21.30
N MET A 209 11.78 -8.84 -20.87
CA MET A 209 10.91 -7.71 -21.24
C MET A 209 11.53 -6.75 -22.25
N LYS A 210 12.86 -6.57 -22.25
CA LYS A 210 13.56 -5.65 -23.17
C LYS A 210 13.96 -6.34 -24.50
N ASN A 211 12.97 -6.83 -25.24
CA ASN A 211 13.19 -7.33 -26.61
C ASN A 211 13.39 -6.21 -27.64
N ASP A 212 12.82 -5.03 -27.37
CA ASP A 212 12.96 -3.81 -28.14
C ASP A 212 13.73 -2.74 -27.32
N GLU A 213 13.85 -1.49 -27.81
CA GLU A 213 14.60 -0.42 -27.13
C GLU A 213 13.95 0.07 -25.81
N LEU A 214 12.67 -0.26 -25.60
CA LEU A 214 11.90 0.02 -24.38
C LEU A 214 11.35 -1.28 -23.77
N VAL A 215 10.88 -1.19 -22.54
CA VAL A 215 10.39 -2.35 -21.79
C VAL A 215 9.00 -2.73 -22.31
N SER A 216 8.83 -4.01 -22.64
CA SER A 216 7.50 -4.55 -22.95
C SER A 216 6.54 -4.40 -21.78
N TRP A 217 5.31 -3.94 -22.04
CA TRP A 217 4.31 -3.81 -20.98
C TRP A 217 3.89 -5.16 -20.36
N ARG A 218 4.08 -6.25 -21.12
CA ARG A 218 3.61 -7.60 -20.74
C ARG A 218 4.43 -8.71 -21.38
N VAL A 219 4.78 -9.69 -20.55
CA VAL A 219 5.25 -11.02 -20.98
C VAL A 219 4.16 -12.04 -20.71
N GLN A 220 3.83 -12.86 -21.71
CA GLN A 220 2.93 -14.01 -21.56
C GLN A 220 3.52 -15.23 -22.27
N ASN A 221 3.64 -16.36 -21.56
CA ASN A 221 4.30 -17.57 -22.07
C ASN A 221 5.70 -17.29 -22.65
N ASN A 222 6.53 -16.52 -21.93
CA ASN A 222 7.86 -16.07 -22.39
C ASN A 222 7.87 -15.23 -23.69
N ASN A 223 6.71 -14.77 -24.18
CA ASN A 223 6.62 -13.86 -25.30
C ASN A 223 6.33 -12.45 -24.78
N ALA A 224 7.30 -11.56 -24.94
CA ALA A 224 7.12 -10.15 -24.66
C ALA A 224 6.28 -9.49 -25.76
N SER A 225 5.31 -8.67 -25.37
CA SER A 225 4.63 -7.76 -26.29
C SER A 225 5.63 -6.79 -26.91
N ARG A 226 5.45 -6.43 -28.18
CA ARG A 226 6.26 -5.40 -28.84
C ARG A 226 5.68 -4.00 -28.63
N VAL A 227 5.01 -3.78 -27.52
CA VAL A 227 4.41 -2.51 -27.11
C VAL A 227 4.93 -2.19 -25.71
N ASN A 228 5.27 -0.92 -25.45
CA ASN A 228 5.61 -0.45 -24.11
C ASN A 228 4.45 0.29 -23.43
N ALA A 229 4.63 0.67 -22.18
CA ALA A 229 3.79 1.66 -21.50
C ALA A 229 4.68 2.73 -20.88
N ALA A 230 4.42 4.00 -21.17
CA ALA A 230 5.28 5.11 -20.75
C ALA A 230 5.36 5.22 -19.22
N ILE A 231 4.25 4.95 -18.51
CA ILE A 231 4.22 4.91 -17.05
C ILE A 231 5.24 3.91 -16.48
N ASP A 232 5.32 2.72 -17.07
CA ASP A 232 6.23 1.67 -16.62
C ASP A 232 7.68 2.00 -16.97
N ASP A 233 7.92 2.56 -18.17
CA ASP A 233 9.27 2.99 -18.55
C ASP A 233 9.78 4.15 -17.68
N LEU A 234 8.91 5.10 -17.32
CA LEU A 234 9.26 6.20 -16.40
C LEU A 234 9.54 5.65 -15.00
N ARG A 235 8.65 4.79 -14.47
CA ARG A 235 8.83 4.12 -13.17
C ARG A 235 10.16 3.35 -13.10
N ILE A 236 10.42 2.49 -14.09
CA ILE A 236 11.66 1.71 -14.16
C ILE A 236 12.87 2.64 -14.32
N TYR A 237 12.78 3.70 -15.13
CA TYR A 237 13.88 4.66 -15.25
C TYR A 237 14.21 5.35 -13.91
N GLY A 238 13.19 5.80 -13.18
CA GLY A 238 13.34 6.41 -11.85
C GLY A 238 14.00 5.44 -10.87
N ALA A 239 13.45 4.23 -10.73
CA ALA A 239 13.99 3.20 -9.86
C ALA A 239 15.43 2.80 -10.23
N LEU A 240 15.76 2.72 -11.53
CA LEU A 240 17.13 2.44 -11.98
C LEU A 240 18.10 3.56 -11.66
N LYS A 241 17.67 4.83 -11.73
CA LYS A 241 18.53 5.97 -11.41
C LYS A 241 18.96 5.91 -9.94
N GLU A 242 18.01 5.80 -9.03
CA GLU A 242 18.28 5.70 -7.60
C GLU A 242 19.01 4.40 -7.24
N GLY A 243 18.55 3.28 -7.79
CA GLY A 243 19.15 1.97 -7.55
C GLY A 243 20.59 1.84 -8.06
N PHE A 244 20.96 2.46 -9.19
CA PHE A 244 22.35 2.46 -9.64
C PHE A 244 23.26 3.35 -8.80
N ASP A 245 22.75 4.39 -8.16
CA ASP A 245 23.54 5.16 -7.19
C ASP A 245 23.77 4.38 -5.89
N LYS A 246 22.82 3.55 -5.47
CA LYS A 246 22.92 2.67 -4.27
C LYS A 246 23.69 1.37 -4.50
N PHE A 247 23.33 0.60 -5.52
CA PHE A 247 23.77 -0.80 -5.69
C PHE A 247 24.85 -0.99 -6.79
N GLY A 248 25.10 0.03 -7.62
CA GLY A 248 26.17 -0.02 -8.61
C GLY A 248 25.93 0.85 -9.84
N LYS A 249 26.84 1.79 -10.11
CA LYS A 249 26.65 2.82 -11.14
C LYS A 249 26.63 2.26 -12.57
N ASN A 250 25.60 2.62 -13.33
CA ASN A 250 25.49 2.31 -14.76
C ASN A 250 24.90 3.47 -15.59
N ASN A 251 25.60 4.59 -15.60
CA ASN A 251 25.22 5.81 -16.35
C ASN A 251 25.04 5.58 -17.86
N ARG A 252 25.71 4.57 -18.43
CA ARG A 252 25.59 4.25 -19.86
C ARG A 252 24.19 3.72 -20.18
N GLU A 253 23.65 2.85 -19.33
CA GLU A 253 22.30 2.30 -19.49
C GLU A 253 21.25 3.38 -19.34
N LEU A 254 21.29 4.18 -18.26
CA LEU A 254 20.37 5.30 -18.06
C LEU A 254 20.35 6.27 -19.25
N ARG A 255 21.53 6.61 -19.80
CA ARG A 255 21.61 7.48 -20.97
C ARG A 255 20.99 6.86 -22.22
N LYS A 256 21.11 5.55 -22.42
CA LYS A 256 20.44 4.85 -23.54
C LYS A 256 18.94 4.85 -23.33
N TYR A 257 18.49 4.51 -22.12
CA TYR A 257 17.07 4.38 -21.80
C TYR A 257 16.34 5.72 -21.93
N ARG A 258 16.88 6.81 -21.37
CA ARG A 258 16.39 8.18 -21.58
C ARG A 258 16.23 8.55 -23.06
N LYS A 259 17.20 8.16 -23.89
CA LYS A 259 17.14 8.43 -25.34
C LYS A 259 16.03 7.65 -26.01
N ALA A 260 15.80 6.39 -25.61
CA ALA A 260 14.71 5.57 -26.10
C ALA A 260 13.35 6.15 -25.70
N ILE A 261 13.17 6.52 -24.42
CA ILE A 261 11.92 7.15 -23.94
C ILE A 261 11.60 8.39 -24.77
N TYR A 262 12.58 9.27 -25.00
CA TYR A 262 12.35 10.46 -25.83
C TYR A 262 12.01 10.11 -27.29
N LYS A 263 12.65 9.09 -27.86
CA LYS A 263 12.46 8.71 -29.27
C LYS A 263 11.05 8.15 -29.51
N TYR A 264 10.58 7.33 -28.58
CA TYR A 264 9.39 6.49 -28.80
C TYR A 264 8.15 7.00 -28.06
N ASN A 265 8.28 7.59 -26.86
CA ASN A 265 7.14 8.09 -26.08
C ASN A 265 6.95 9.61 -26.14
N VAL A 266 7.60 10.31 -27.07
CA VAL A 266 7.40 11.76 -27.25
C VAL A 266 7.02 12.10 -28.67
N GLU A 267 5.92 12.81 -28.86
CA GLU A 267 5.46 13.35 -30.15
C GLU A 267 5.22 14.86 -30.04
N GLU A 268 5.88 15.65 -30.88
CA GLU A 268 5.84 17.12 -30.86
C GLU A 268 6.10 17.79 -29.49
N GLY A 269 6.81 17.09 -28.60
CA GLY A 269 7.10 17.52 -27.23
C GLY A 269 6.00 17.21 -26.22
N ASN A 270 5.07 16.31 -26.55
CA ASN A 270 4.07 15.76 -25.64
C ASN A 270 4.41 14.29 -25.33
N LEU A 271 4.18 13.86 -24.09
CA LEU A 271 4.25 12.44 -23.72
C LEU A 271 3.08 11.68 -24.34
N VAL A 272 3.33 10.48 -24.86
CA VAL A 272 2.31 9.55 -25.36
C VAL A 272 2.40 8.20 -24.64
N ASP A 273 1.25 7.54 -24.48
CA ASP A 273 1.11 6.35 -23.65
C ASP A 273 2.07 5.21 -24.01
N SER A 274 2.29 4.99 -25.30
CA SER A 274 3.01 3.81 -25.77
C SER A 274 3.55 4.01 -27.18
N TYR A 275 4.45 3.12 -27.54
CA TYR A 275 4.93 2.88 -28.89
C TYR A 275 4.79 1.39 -29.21
N ASP A 276 4.21 1.10 -30.36
CA ASP A 276 4.14 -0.23 -30.94
C ASP A 276 5.31 -0.42 -31.91
N PHE A 277 6.25 -1.31 -31.57
CA PHE A 277 7.42 -1.63 -32.36
C PHE A 277 7.14 -2.60 -33.53
N GLU A 278 5.97 -3.22 -33.57
CA GLU A 278 5.53 -4.02 -34.72
C GLU A 278 5.00 -3.11 -35.83
N TYR A 279 4.14 -2.17 -35.49
CA TYR A 279 3.51 -1.26 -36.45
C TYR A 279 4.23 0.10 -36.59
N ASN A 280 5.26 0.34 -35.80
CA ASN A 280 6.01 1.61 -35.73
C ASN A 280 5.09 2.82 -35.46
N GLN A 281 4.18 2.65 -34.51
CA GLN A 281 3.13 3.63 -34.23
C GLN A 281 3.17 4.09 -32.78
N LYS A 282 3.09 5.42 -32.59
CA LYS A 282 2.87 6.04 -31.29
C LYS A 282 1.39 6.07 -30.94
N ALA A 283 1.07 5.95 -29.66
CA ALA A 283 -0.25 6.30 -29.16
C ALA A 283 -0.56 7.77 -29.45
N GLU A 284 -1.83 8.08 -29.73
CA GLU A 284 -2.30 9.44 -30.03
C GLU A 284 -3.08 10.03 -28.85
N ARG A 285 -2.71 9.60 -27.64
CA ARG A 285 -3.31 10.03 -26.38
C ARG A 285 -2.28 10.10 -25.27
N LEU A 286 -2.67 10.77 -24.19
CA LEU A 286 -2.02 10.72 -22.88
C LEU A 286 -3.05 10.31 -21.82
N THR A 287 -2.91 9.13 -21.25
CA THR A 287 -3.58 8.73 -20.01
C THR A 287 -2.94 9.49 -18.85
N LEU A 288 -3.75 10.16 -18.04
CA LEU A 288 -3.25 11.20 -17.11
C LEU A 288 -2.34 10.61 -16.03
N CYS A 289 -2.59 9.36 -15.60
CA CYS A 289 -1.73 8.66 -14.65
C CYS A 289 -0.35 8.29 -15.20
N TYR A 290 -0.11 8.39 -16.52
CA TYR A 290 1.19 8.06 -17.12
C TYR A 290 2.21 9.19 -16.96
N ALA A 291 1.78 10.37 -16.54
CA ALA A 291 2.62 11.55 -16.40
C ALA A 291 3.29 11.60 -15.02
N ASP A 292 4.31 10.77 -14.83
CA ASP A 292 5.19 10.84 -13.66
C ASP A 292 6.01 12.15 -13.70
N PHE A 293 5.62 13.13 -12.88
CA PHE A 293 6.23 14.46 -12.91
C PHE A 293 7.61 14.49 -12.28
N GLU A 294 7.89 13.63 -11.30
CA GLU A 294 9.19 13.58 -10.66
C GLU A 294 10.23 13.11 -11.68
N VAL A 295 9.98 11.95 -12.31
CA VAL A 295 10.89 11.40 -13.33
C VAL A 295 10.98 12.32 -14.54
N LEU A 296 9.87 12.90 -15.03
CA LEU A 296 9.91 13.84 -16.15
C LEU A 296 10.73 15.11 -15.83
N LYS A 297 10.68 15.60 -14.59
CA LYS A 297 11.49 16.73 -14.15
C LYS A 297 12.98 16.36 -14.20
N GLU A 298 13.36 15.21 -13.65
CA GLU A 298 14.74 14.72 -13.69
C GLU A 298 15.26 14.51 -15.13
N LEU A 299 14.43 13.93 -15.99
CA LEU A 299 14.71 13.79 -17.42
C LEU A 299 14.94 15.16 -18.08
N SER A 300 14.18 16.19 -17.68
CA SER A 300 14.32 17.56 -18.20
C SER A 300 15.58 18.30 -17.74
N GLU A 301 16.08 17.98 -16.55
CA GLU A 301 17.34 18.49 -16.00
C GLU A 301 18.54 17.86 -16.71
N SER A 302 18.43 16.57 -17.05
CA SER A 302 19.49 15.81 -17.69
C SER A 302 19.47 15.83 -19.23
N ASP A 303 18.35 16.23 -19.83
CA ASP A 303 18.17 16.41 -21.28
C ASP A 303 17.14 17.50 -21.59
N ARG A 304 17.63 18.64 -22.11
CA ARG A 304 16.83 19.83 -22.48
C ARG A 304 15.57 19.52 -23.29
N ARG A 305 15.58 18.45 -24.10
CA ARG A 305 14.44 18.10 -24.96
C ARG A 305 13.19 17.74 -24.15
N PHE A 306 13.36 17.21 -22.93
CA PHE A 306 12.25 16.90 -22.02
C PHE A 306 11.65 18.13 -21.33
N LYS A 307 12.26 19.32 -21.41
CA LYS A 307 11.67 20.54 -20.79
C LYS A 307 10.26 20.83 -21.30
N LYS A 308 10.05 20.66 -22.61
CA LYS A 308 8.71 20.83 -23.21
C LYS A 308 7.78 19.69 -22.81
N VAL A 309 8.28 18.46 -22.75
CA VAL A 309 7.52 17.27 -22.35
C VAL A 309 7.00 17.40 -20.93
N TYR A 310 7.88 17.70 -19.97
CA TYR A 310 7.52 17.92 -18.57
C TYR A 310 6.41 18.97 -18.42
N LYS A 311 6.60 20.15 -19.05
CA LYS A 311 5.63 21.23 -19.00
C LYS A 311 4.29 20.81 -19.61
N ASN A 312 4.30 20.25 -20.82
CA ASN A 312 3.08 19.88 -21.53
C ASN A 312 2.31 18.77 -20.79
N SER A 313 3.00 17.75 -20.29
CA SER A 313 2.38 16.69 -19.48
C SER A 313 1.70 17.27 -18.24
N PHE A 314 2.39 18.17 -17.52
CA PHE A 314 1.81 18.82 -16.36
C PHE A 314 0.61 19.69 -16.70
N ASP A 315 0.70 20.52 -17.75
CA ASP A 315 -0.39 21.38 -18.20
C ASP A 315 -1.62 20.53 -18.61
N ILE A 316 -1.42 19.38 -19.26
CA ILE A 316 -2.52 18.47 -19.63
C ILE A 316 -3.17 17.85 -18.39
N VAL A 317 -2.39 17.34 -17.44
CA VAL A 317 -2.97 16.72 -16.23
C VAL A 317 -3.67 17.77 -15.37
N LYS A 318 -3.03 18.92 -15.11
CA LYS A 318 -3.60 20.00 -14.30
C LYS A 318 -4.93 20.51 -14.84
N ASN A 319 -5.05 20.63 -16.16
CA ASN A 319 -6.30 21.07 -16.81
C ASN A 319 -7.34 19.95 -16.94
N GLY A 320 -7.01 18.71 -16.57
CA GLY A 320 -7.93 17.57 -16.59
C GLY A 320 -8.85 17.48 -15.37
N TYR A 321 -8.81 18.45 -14.44
CA TYR A 321 -9.70 18.50 -13.28
C TYR A 321 -11.16 18.54 -13.73
N ILE A 322 -12.01 17.69 -13.14
CA ILE A 322 -13.41 17.54 -13.56
C ILE A 322 -14.28 18.66 -12.99
N SER A 323 -14.48 18.69 -11.67
CA SER A 323 -15.26 19.74 -10.99
C SER A 323 -15.03 19.73 -9.48
N ASP A 324 -15.58 20.70 -8.74
CA ASP A 324 -15.50 20.70 -7.27
C ASP A 324 -16.45 19.67 -6.62
N GLU A 325 -17.52 19.29 -7.31
CA GLU A 325 -18.45 18.24 -6.87
C GLU A 325 -17.86 16.84 -7.00
N PHE A 326 -17.06 16.61 -8.04
CA PHE A 326 -16.29 15.39 -8.24
C PHE A 326 -14.83 15.74 -8.51
N PRO A 327 -14.04 16.02 -7.45
CA PRO A 327 -12.71 16.63 -7.56
C PRO A 327 -11.61 15.64 -7.93
N LEU A 328 -11.90 14.79 -8.91
CA LEU A 328 -10.96 13.92 -9.60
C LEU A 328 -10.60 14.52 -10.97
N TYR A 329 -9.83 13.76 -11.75
CA TYR A 329 -9.31 14.17 -13.05
C TYR A 329 -9.76 13.19 -14.12
N TYR A 330 -9.99 13.66 -15.35
CA TYR A 330 -10.30 12.79 -16.49
C TYR A 330 -9.25 11.68 -16.65
N SER A 331 -9.63 10.54 -17.20
CA SER A 331 -8.71 9.41 -17.37
C SER A 331 -7.65 9.68 -18.44
N TRP A 332 -8.02 10.30 -19.57
CA TRP A 332 -7.09 10.56 -20.66
C TRP A 332 -7.43 11.79 -21.51
N TYR A 333 -6.40 12.33 -22.16
CA TYR A 333 -6.46 13.42 -23.12
C TYR A 333 -6.19 12.91 -24.54
N ASN A 334 -7.08 13.23 -25.46
CA ASN A 334 -7.01 12.82 -26.85
C ASN A 334 -6.29 13.89 -27.69
N TYR A 335 -5.12 13.58 -28.25
CA TYR A 335 -4.34 14.54 -29.02
C TYR A 335 -4.99 14.88 -30.38
N LYS A 336 -5.78 13.95 -30.96
CA LYS A 336 -6.49 14.18 -32.22
C LYS A 336 -7.62 15.19 -32.06
N THR A 337 -8.46 15.01 -31.06
CA THR A 337 -9.63 15.87 -30.82
C THR A 337 -9.31 17.08 -29.95
N LYS A 338 -8.15 17.08 -29.28
CA LYS A 338 -7.70 18.10 -28.32
C LYS A 338 -8.69 18.29 -27.17
N LYS A 339 -9.20 17.17 -26.65
CA LYS A 339 -10.20 17.14 -25.58
C LYS A 339 -9.88 16.03 -24.58
N TYR A 340 -10.34 16.22 -23.36
CA TYR A 340 -10.48 15.12 -22.41
C TYR A 340 -11.69 14.28 -22.79
N GLU A 341 -11.52 12.98 -22.73
CA GLU A 341 -12.59 12.03 -23.03
C GLU A 341 -13.36 11.73 -21.74
N LYS A 342 -14.67 11.60 -21.86
CA LYS A 342 -15.59 11.43 -20.72
C LYS A 342 -15.79 9.96 -20.37
N ASP A 343 -14.71 9.19 -20.39
CA ASP A 343 -14.74 7.78 -20.04
C ASP A 343 -14.84 7.61 -18.52
N ASP A 344 -15.38 6.47 -18.10
CA ASP A 344 -15.40 6.07 -16.70
C ASP A 344 -13.96 5.96 -16.15
N LEU A 345 -13.76 6.45 -14.94
CA LEU A 345 -12.48 6.48 -14.26
C LEU A 345 -12.25 5.17 -13.51
N ASN A 346 -11.22 4.41 -13.88
CA ASN A 346 -10.67 3.38 -13.01
C ASN A 346 -10.03 4.07 -11.79
N THR A 347 -10.43 3.68 -10.59
CA THR A 347 -10.01 4.37 -9.37
C THR A 347 -8.51 4.22 -9.09
N ALA A 348 -7.90 3.07 -9.42
CA ALA A 348 -6.46 2.91 -9.25
C ALA A 348 -5.68 3.90 -10.12
N GLU A 349 -6.03 4.04 -11.40
CA GLU A 349 -5.44 5.02 -12.31
C GLU A 349 -5.70 6.46 -11.85
N ALA A 350 -6.92 6.76 -11.39
CA ALA A 350 -7.26 8.06 -10.84
C ALA A 350 -6.37 8.39 -9.64
N MET A 351 -6.17 7.44 -8.70
CA MET A 351 -5.32 7.66 -7.53
C MET A 351 -3.85 7.86 -7.91
N VAL A 352 -3.31 7.15 -8.92
CA VAL A 352 -1.94 7.41 -9.42
C VAL A 352 -1.80 8.83 -9.97
N THR A 353 -2.82 9.32 -10.69
CA THR A 353 -2.84 10.73 -11.14
C THR A 353 -2.78 11.70 -9.94
N LEU A 354 -3.50 11.40 -8.87
CA LEU A 354 -3.49 12.22 -7.65
C LEU A 354 -2.15 12.15 -6.92
N LEU A 355 -1.50 10.99 -6.89
CA LEU A 355 -0.17 10.80 -6.31
C LEU A 355 0.86 11.68 -7.01
N HIS A 356 0.92 11.67 -8.35
CA HIS A 356 1.82 12.54 -9.10
C HIS A 356 1.54 14.04 -8.84
N LEU A 357 0.28 14.42 -8.69
CA LEU A 357 -0.07 15.79 -8.30
C LEU A 357 0.36 16.13 -6.87
N ALA A 358 0.30 15.17 -5.94
CA ALA A 358 0.75 15.34 -4.56
C ALA A 358 2.27 15.52 -4.49
N GLU A 359 3.03 14.66 -5.17
CA GLU A 359 4.52 14.72 -5.28
C GLU A 359 4.99 16.07 -5.87
N LYS A 360 4.17 16.66 -6.75
CA LYS A 360 4.42 17.97 -7.33
C LYS A 360 3.97 19.15 -6.44
N GLY A 361 3.22 18.90 -5.37
CA GLY A 361 2.61 19.94 -4.52
C GLY A 361 1.45 20.68 -5.18
N GLU A 362 0.76 20.05 -6.13
CA GLU A 362 -0.34 20.63 -6.93
C GLU A 362 -1.69 19.93 -6.71
N LEU A 363 -1.75 18.93 -5.83
CA LEU A 363 -3.01 18.29 -5.47
C LEU A 363 -3.94 19.27 -4.74
N LYS A 364 -5.21 19.33 -5.17
CA LYS A 364 -6.19 20.29 -4.63
C LYS A 364 -6.70 19.85 -3.26
N GLN A 365 -6.95 20.83 -2.38
CA GLN A 365 -7.56 20.58 -1.07
C GLN A 365 -8.96 19.97 -1.16
N SER A 366 -9.73 20.30 -2.21
CA SER A 366 -11.04 19.68 -2.49
C SER A 366 -10.89 18.17 -2.72
N THR A 367 -9.87 17.75 -3.47
CA THR A 367 -9.55 16.33 -3.70
C THR A 367 -9.15 15.63 -2.41
N ILE A 368 -8.28 16.23 -1.58
CA ILE A 368 -7.87 15.66 -0.28
C ILE A 368 -9.10 15.46 0.62
N SER A 369 -9.97 16.48 0.67
CA SER A 369 -11.21 16.41 1.46
C SER A 369 -12.16 15.33 0.94
N TRP A 370 -12.25 15.17 -0.38
CA TRP A 370 -13.05 14.11 -1.01
C TRP A 370 -12.53 12.72 -0.66
N LEU A 371 -11.22 12.48 -0.69
CA LEU A 371 -10.63 11.19 -0.31
C LEU A 371 -10.98 10.81 1.12
N LYS A 372 -10.80 11.72 2.08
CA LYS A 372 -11.14 11.50 3.49
C LYS A 372 -12.63 11.20 3.68
N ASN A 373 -13.50 11.98 3.02
CA ASN A 373 -14.94 11.81 3.13
C ASN A 373 -15.42 10.50 2.48
N ALA A 374 -14.86 10.13 1.32
CA ALA A 374 -15.17 8.89 0.64
C ALA A 374 -14.82 7.68 1.53
N ILE A 375 -13.61 7.66 2.11
CA ILE A 375 -13.17 6.57 2.99
C ILE A 375 -14.07 6.44 4.24
N LYS A 376 -14.42 7.57 4.86
CA LYS A 376 -15.23 7.60 6.09
C LYS A 376 -16.68 7.17 5.87
N LYS A 377 -17.21 7.32 4.66
CA LYS A 377 -18.60 7.06 4.34
C LYS A 377 -18.80 5.68 3.72
N ASP A 378 -18.54 5.55 2.43
CA ASP A 378 -18.89 4.38 1.62
C ASP A 378 -17.64 3.59 1.15
N GLY A 379 -16.44 4.14 1.37
CA GLY A 379 -15.20 3.66 0.73
C GLY A 379 -14.98 4.31 -0.64
N ILE A 380 -13.80 4.09 -1.20
CA ILE A 380 -13.46 4.47 -2.58
C ILE A 380 -13.64 3.23 -3.46
N LEU A 381 -14.62 3.27 -4.34
CA LEU A 381 -15.07 2.12 -5.13
C LEU A 381 -14.34 2.01 -6.46
N GLY A 382 -14.39 0.86 -7.12
CA GLY A 382 -13.50 0.49 -8.22
C GLY A 382 -13.60 1.38 -9.47
N LYS A 383 -14.77 1.99 -9.72
CA LYS A 383 -14.97 2.83 -10.91
C LYS A 383 -16.07 3.88 -10.74
N TYR A 384 -15.82 5.07 -11.26
CA TYR A 384 -16.76 6.19 -11.25
C TYR A 384 -16.98 6.76 -12.65
N THR A 385 -18.19 7.22 -12.94
CA THR A 385 -18.45 8.09 -14.09
C THR A 385 -17.87 9.49 -13.82
N VAL A 386 -17.72 10.30 -14.87
CA VAL A 386 -17.27 11.70 -14.72
C VAL A 386 -18.23 12.58 -13.93
N ASP A 387 -19.47 12.14 -13.70
CA ASP A 387 -20.46 12.85 -12.87
C ASP A 387 -20.37 12.44 -11.39
N GLY A 388 -19.41 11.56 -11.03
CA GLY A 388 -19.19 11.09 -9.67
C GLY A 388 -20.08 9.93 -9.22
N ASN A 389 -20.80 9.28 -10.14
CA ASN A 389 -21.60 8.10 -9.84
C ASN A 389 -20.76 6.83 -9.94
N VAL A 390 -21.01 5.87 -9.05
CA VAL A 390 -20.38 4.54 -9.15
C VAL A 390 -20.91 3.81 -10.38
N VAL A 391 -20.02 3.19 -11.15
CA VAL A 391 -20.41 2.40 -12.31
C VAL A 391 -20.95 1.05 -11.84
N ASN A 392 -22.10 0.64 -12.36
CA ASN A 392 -22.76 -0.62 -11.99
C ASN A 392 -21.82 -1.83 -12.19
N GLY A 393 -21.66 -2.64 -11.15
CA GLY A 393 -20.75 -3.80 -11.13
C GLY A 393 -19.33 -3.48 -10.66
N TYR A 394 -19.06 -2.24 -10.25
CA TYR A 394 -17.79 -1.79 -9.69
C TYR A 394 -17.92 -1.34 -8.22
N GLU A 395 -18.91 -1.85 -7.51
CA GLU A 395 -19.15 -1.63 -6.07
C GLU A 395 -18.21 -2.48 -5.19
N TYR A 396 -16.92 -2.48 -5.52
CA TYR A 396 -15.87 -3.14 -4.77
C TYR A 396 -14.73 -2.17 -4.46
N GLU A 397 -14.01 -2.45 -3.38
CA GLU A 397 -12.82 -1.72 -2.97
C GLU A 397 -11.55 -2.47 -3.43
N SER A 398 -10.40 -1.79 -3.52
CA SER A 398 -9.12 -2.40 -3.91
C SER A 398 -8.01 -2.01 -2.93
N THR A 399 -7.09 -2.95 -2.68
CA THR A 399 -5.92 -2.73 -1.84
C THR A 399 -5.04 -1.64 -2.42
N ALA A 400 -4.70 -1.72 -3.72
CA ALA A 400 -3.86 -0.74 -4.38
C ALA A 400 -4.43 0.69 -4.32
N VAL A 401 -5.76 0.85 -4.42
CA VAL A 401 -6.40 2.16 -4.26
C VAL A 401 -6.04 2.76 -2.90
N TYR A 402 -6.18 1.99 -1.82
CA TYR A 402 -5.84 2.48 -0.49
C TYR A 402 -4.33 2.59 -0.24
N SER A 403 -3.51 1.72 -0.84
CA SER A 403 -2.06 1.88 -0.84
C SER A 403 -1.64 3.22 -1.46
N ILE A 404 -2.18 3.57 -2.63
CA ILE A 404 -1.87 4.84 -3.29
C ILE A 404 -2.38 6.04 -2.46
N VAL A 405 -3.55 5.93 -1.84
CA VAL A 405 -4.05 7.00 -0.96
C VAL A 405 -3.18 7.17 0.29
N ALA A 406 -2.63 6.09 0.85
CA ALA A 406 -1.68 6.17 1.94
C ALA A 406 -0.36 6.84 1.48
N LEU A 407 0.13 6.56 0.28
CA LEU A 407 1.28 7.25 -0.32
C LEU A 407 1.01 8.75 -0.52
N ILE A 408 -0.18 9.12 -1.01
CA ILE A 408 -0.62 10.53 -1.07
C ILE A 408 -0.59 11.16 0.32
N GLY A 409 -1.14 10.49 1.33
CA GLY A 409 -1.10 10.96 2.72
C GLY A 409 0.33 11.14 3.23
N ASN A 410 1.24 10.23 2.89
CA ASN A 410 2.65 10.30 3.28
C ASN A 410 3.34 11.52 2.66
N GLU A 411 3.15 11.74 1.36
CA GLU A 411 3.72 12.87 0.62
C GLU A 411 3.22 14.22 1.18
N LEU A 412 1.93 14.30 1.50
CA LEU A 412 1.33 15.51 2.09
C LEU A 412 1.61 15.68 3.58
N ASN A 413 2.23 14.69 4.24
CA ASN A 413 2.31 14.59 5.70
C ASN A 413 0.94 14.64 6.41
N ASP A 414 -0.10 14.11 5.76
CA ASP A 414 -1.47 14.06 6.27
C ASP A 414 -1.73 12.74 7.03
N ARG A 415 -1.47 12.77 8.35
CA ARG A 415 -1.63 11.63 9.26
C ARG A 415 -3.01 10.98 9.19
N GLU A 416 -4.06 11.80 9.16
CA GLU A 416 -5.42 11.30 9.10
C GLU A 416 -5.68 10.52 7.80
N LEU A 417 -5.14 11.01 6.67
CA LEU A 417 -5.29 10.31 5.39
C LEU A 417 -4.53 8.98 5.38
N ILE A 418 -3.30 8.96 5.92
CA ILE A 418 -2.50 7.73 6.09
C ILE A 418 -3.30 6.72 6.92
N ASP A 419 -3.78 7.13 8.09
CA ASP A 419 -4.52 6.28 9.01
C ASP A 419 -5.80 5.70 8.39
N LEU A 420 -6.58 6.53 7.70
CA LEU A 420 -7.79 6.09 7.03
C LEU A 420 -7.49 5.05 5.94
N ALA A 421 -6.48 5.33 5.13
CA ALA A 421 -6.12 4.50 3.99
C ALA A 421 -5.48 3.17 4.42
N VAL A 422 -4.48 3.20 5.31
CA VAL A 422 -3.81 1.99 5.81
C VAL A 422 -4.81 1.08 6.53
N ASN A 423 -5.70 1.62 7.38
CA ASN A 423 -6.71 0.79 8.04
C ASN A 423 -7.69 0.15 7.04
N LYS A 424 -8.02 0.82 5.94
CA LYS A 424 -8.85 0.24 4.88
C LYS A 424 -8.08 -0.83 4.10
N MET A 425 -6.83 -0.56 3.73
CA MET A 425 -5.93 -1.52 3.08
C MET A 425 -5.81 -2.82 3.91
N GLU A 426 -5.51 -2.69 5.21
CA GLU A 426 -5.28 -3.81 6.13
C GLU A 426 -6.49 -4.71 6.38
N LYS A 427 -7.72 -4.22 6.13
CA LYS A 427 -8.93 -5.04 6.21
C LYS A 427 -8.99 -6.12 5.12
N MET A 428 -8.26 -5.95 4.04
CA MET A 428 -8.18 -6.91 2.93
C MET A 428 -6.99 -7.88 3.08
N ARG A 429 -6.21 -7.75 4.16
CA ARG A 429 -5.04 -8.61 4.43
C ARG A 429 -5.47 -9.90 5.12
N ILE A 430 -4.95 -11.02 4.63
CA ILE A 430 -5.15 -12.34 5.24
C ILE A 430 -4.15 -12.50 6.38
N ASN A 431 -4.65 -12.52 7.62
CA ASN A 431 -3.85 -12.72 8.84
C ASN A 431 -4.13 -14.12 9.40
N ASN A 432 -3.41 -15.13 8.91
CA ASN A 432 -3.60 -16.51 9.35
C ASN A 432 -2.35 -17.34 9.05
N VAL A 433 -1.53 -17.64 10.07
CA VAL A 433 -0.29 -18.41 9.90
C VAL A 433 -0.48 -19.85 9.39
N ALA A 434 -1.68 -20.41 9.49
CA ALA A 434 -2.01 -21.72 8.94
C ALA A 434 -2.40 -21.67 7.45
N SER A 435 -2.68 -20.48 6.91
CA SER A 435 -2.99 -20.28 5.49
C SER A 435 -1.71 -20.09 4.67
N GLU A 436 -1.66 -20.69 3.49
CA GLU A 436 -0.58 -20.43 2.53
C GLU A 436 -0.61 -19.01 1.94
N PHE A 437 -1.72 -18.28 2.14
CA PHE A 437 -1.93 -16.89 1.73
C PHE A 437 -1.69 -15.90 2.88
N ASN A 438 -1.09 -16.33 3.99
CA ASN A 438 -0.76 -15.42 5.10
C ASN A 438 0.04 -14.21 4.62
N GLY A 439 -0.42 -13.00 4.96
CA GLY A 439 0.18 -11.73 4.54
C GLY A 439 -0.21 -11.24 3.15
N ALA A 440 -0.92 -12.04 2.35
CA ALA A 440 -1.46 -11.59 1.07
C ALA A 440 -2.69 -10.69 1.29
N PHE A 441 -2.94 -9.82 0.32
CA PHE A 441 -4.19 -9.07 0.18
C PHE A 441 -5.09 -9.75 -0.85
N GLY A 442 -6.32 -10.04 -0.45
CA GLY A 442 -7.28 -10.80 -1.25
C GLY A 442 -8.18 -11.66 -0.36
N ASN A 443 -8.77 -12.71 -0.92
CA ASN A 443 -9.68 -13.57 -0.19
C ASN A 443 -8.95 -14.80 0.39
N PRO A 444 -9.35 -15.30 1.57
CA PRO A 444 -8.76 -16.50 2.18
C PRO A 444 -8.85 -17.78 1.32
N ASP A 445 -9.72 -17.81 0.31
CA ASP A 445 -9.84 -18.92 -0.65
C ASP A 445 -8.85 -18.82 -1.84
N GLY A 446 -7.98 -17.79 -1.83
CA GLY A 446 -6.98 -17.54 -2.87
C GLY A 446 -7.48 -16.70 -4.05
N SER A 447 -8.78 -16.35 -4.08
CA SER A 447 -9.32 -15.44 -5.10
C SER A 447 -8.99 -13.97 -4.78
N GLY A 448 -9.03 -13.11 -5.79
CA GLY A 448 -8.79 -11.67 -5.61
C GLY A 448 -7.33 -11.29 -5.26
N ILE A 449 -6.39 -12.22 -5.40
CA ILE A 449 -4.95 -11.95 -5.17
C ILE A 449 -4.31 -11.51 -6.50
N TYR A 450 -4.08 -10.20 -6.62
CA TYR A 450 -3.43 -9.58 -7.76
C TYR A 450 -2.07 -9.00 -7.38
N SER A 451 -1.07 -9.09 -8.27
CA SER A 451 0.28 -8.59 -8.01
C SER A 451 0.30 -7.09 -7.73
N PHE A 452 -0.48 -6.30 -8.46
CA PHE A 452 -0.52 -4.84 -8.29
C PHE A 452 -0.93 -4.46 -6.86
N ASP A 453 -1.95 -5.10 -6.31
CA ASP A 453 -2.37 -4.92 -4.91
C ASP A 453 -1.23 -5.24 -3.92
N GLN A 454 -0.51 -6.34 -4.13
CA GLN A 454 0.57 -6.73 -3.22
C GLN A 454 1.77 -5.77 -3.32
N CYS A 455 2.18 -5.45 -4.54
CA CYS A 455 3.35 -4.60 -4.80
C CYS A 455 3.11 -3.18 -4.30
N MET A 456 1.91 -2.61 -4.51
CA MET A 456 1.57 -1.28 -3.99
C MET A 456 1.51 -1.27 -2.45
N ALA A 457 1.02 -2.34 -1.82
CA ALA A 457 1.04 -2.46 -0.37
C ALA A 457 2.48 -2.51 0.18
N LEU A 458 3.38 -3.27 -0.47
CA LEU A 458 4.81 -3.30 -0.12
C LEU A 458 5.46 -1.92 -0.24
N LEU A 459 5.23 -1.21 -1.35
CA LEU A 459 5.75 0.14 -1.55
C LEU A 459 5.25 1.11 -0.47
N THR A 460 3.97 0.98 -0.07
CA THR A 460 3.38 1.76 1.02
C THR A 460 4.07 1.47 2.35
N TYR A 461 4.24 0.19 2.71
CA TYR A 461 4.92 -0.17 3.95
C TYR A 461 6.35 0.36 4.00
N GLY A 462 7.15 0.15 2.95
CA GLY A 462 8.52 0.68 2.91
C GLY A 462 8.56 2.21 3.02
N SER A 463 7.56 2.91 2.48
CA SER A 463 7.50 4.38 2.54
C SER A 463 7.17 4.89 3.95
N LEU A 464 6.26 4.20 4.64
CA LEU A 464 5.86 4.54 6.01
C LEU A 464 6.92 4.13 7.05
N GLU A 465 7.68 3.07 6.82
CA GLU A 465 8.81 2.71 7.67
C GLU A 465 9.93 3.74 7.57
N LYS A 466 10.29 4.16 6.36
CA LYS A 466 11.24 5.26 6.15
C LYS A 466 10.77 6.56 6.81
N ARG A 467 9.46 6.82 6.86
CA ARG A 467 8.89 7.96 7.60
C ARG A 467 9.17 7.84 9.10
N ALA A 468 8.97 6.66 9.70
CA ALA A 468 9.14 6.45 11.14
C ALA A 468 10.61 6.56 11.60
N GLU A 469 11.58 6.39 10.69
CA GLU A 469 13.01 6.59 10.97
C GLU A 469 13.44 8.06 11.05
N ASN A 470 12.65 8.99 10.50
CA ASN A 470 12.94 10.43 10.43
C ASN A 470 12.18 11.21 11.52
#